data_AF-A0A3R7AE16-F1
#
_entry.id   AF-A0A3R7AE16-F1
#
_cell.length_a   1.000
_cell.length_b   1.000
_cell.length_c   1.000
_cell.angle_alpha   90.00
_cell.angle_beta   90.00
_cell.angle_gamma   90.00
#
_symmetry.space_group_name_H-M   'P 1'
#
loop_
_entity.id
_entity.type
_entity.pdbx_description
1 polymer ?
#
loop_
_entity_poly.entity_id
_entity_poly.type
_entity_poly.pdbx_seq_one_letter_code
_entity_poly.pdbx_strand_id
1 'polypeptide(L)'
;MGLKVEGIIPAMVTPMDKNQEIDEEGMKAVINYLIDAGVHGIFVSGSQGEACVLTDEEKKKIIKLTVDEVNGRVPVYAGTGAISTRDVINEQIRSGCRRRRGVHRYTVLHKSKSRRALLALPPYSGSR
;
A
#
# COMPACT_ATOMS: atom_id res chain seq x y z
N MET A 1 16.03 -8.94 -9.82
CA MET A 1 16.53 -8.07 -8.75
C MET A 1 15.51 -7.98 -7.61
N GLY A 2 15.95 -8.20 -6.37
CA GLY A 2 15.12 -8.04 -5.17
C GLY A 2 14.70 -6.57 -4.98
N LEU A 3 13.67 -6.36 -4.15
CA LEU A 3 13.21 -5.04 -3.73
C LEU A 3 14.04 -4.67 -2.50
N LYS A 4 14.86 -3.62 -2.60
CA LYS A 4 15.68 -3.10 -1.50
C LYS A 4 14.96 -1.88 -0.93
N VAL A 5 14.63 -1.92 0.36
CA VAL A 5 13.95 -0.81 1.04
C VAL A 5 15.03 0.12 1.60
N GLU A 6 15.19 1.29 0.99
CA GLU A 6 16.21 2.27 1.38
C GLU A 6 15.78 3.70 1.04
N GLY A 7 16.36 4.68 1.73
CA GLY A 7 16.09 6.10 1.53
C GLY A 7 14.87 6.62 2.28
N ILE A 8 14.31 7.73 1.80
CA ILE A 8 13.18 8.43 2.41
C ILE A 8 11.88 7.87 1.84
N ILE A 9 11.04 7.27 2.68
CA ILE A 9 9.76 6.67 2.29
C ILE A 9 8.67 7.24 3.22
N PRO A 10 8.06 8.39 2.88
CA PRO A 10 7.04 9.02 3.72
C PRO A 10 5.79 8.14 3.85
N ALA A 11 5.26 8.09 5.08
CA ALA A 11 3.91 7.62 5.34
C ALA A 11 2.93 8.74 4.96
N MET A 12 2.24 8.55 3.84
CA MET A 12 1.34 9.56 3.28
C MET A 12 0.02 9.59 4.07
N VAL A 13 -0.50 10.81 4.24
CA VAL A 13 -1.88 11.03 4.68
C VAL A 13 -2.86 10.67 3.57
N THR A 14 -4.14 10.46 3.91
CA THR A 14 -5.21 10.38 2.93
C THR A 14 -5.99 11.70 2.95
N PRO A 15 -5.77 12.62 1.98
CA PRO A 15 -6.63 13.78 1.81
C PRO A 15 -8.09 13.36 1.66
N MET A 16 -8.96 14.01 2.44
CA MET A 16 -10.41 13.81 2.44
C MET A 16 -11.07 15.14 2.11
N ASP A 17 -12.19 15.09 1.38
CA ASP A 17 -12.99 16.26 1.07
C ASP A 17 -13.86 16.69 2.27
N LYS A 18 -14.62 17.77 2.10
CA LYS A 18 -15.54 18.29 3.14
C LYS A 18 -16.65 17.31 3.53
N ASN A 19 -16.93 16.32 2.71
CA ASN A 19 -17.92 15.27 2.95
C ASN A 19 -17.29 14.01 3.59
N GLN A 20 -15.99 14.05 3.89
CA GLN A 20 -15.21 12.90 4.36
C GLN A 20 -15.11 11.77 3.34
N GLU A 21 -15.14 12.11 2.04
CA GLU A 21 -14.83 11.20 0.94
C GLU A 21 -13.37 11.39 0.50
N ILE A 22 -12.77 10.39 -0.14
CA ILE A 22 -11.38 10.48 -0.63
C ILE A 22 -11.24 11.64 -1.63
N ASP A 23 -10.38 12.61 -1.32
CA ASP A 23 -9.99 13.69 -2.23
C ASP A 23 -8.90 13.19 -3.20
N GLU A 24 -9.33 12.76 -4.38
CA GLU A 24 -8.45 12.20 -5.41
C GLU A 24 -7.44 13.21 -5.95
N GLU A 25 -7.82 14.48 -6.11
CA GLU A 25 -6.92 15.51 -6.62
C GLU A 25 -5.91 15.93 -5.56
N GLY A 26 -6.35 16.06 -4.29
CA GLY A 26 -5.46 16.25 -3.16
C GLY A 26 -4.43 15.12 -3.00
N MET A 27 -4.88 13.86 -3.17
CA MET A 27 -4.00 12.70 -3.21
C MET A 27 -2.91 12.83 -4.29
N LYS A 28 -3.30 13.14 -5.54
CA LYS A 28 -2.33 13.31 -6.65
C LYS A 28 -1.35 14.45 -6.38
N ALA A 29 -1.83 15.57 -5.85
CA ALA A 29 -0.98 16.71 -5.51
C ALA A 29 0.09 16.34 -4.47
N VAL A 30 -0.29 15.63 -3.40
CA VAL A 30 0.65 15.16 -2.37
C VAL A 30 1.65 14.15 -2.95
N ILE A 31 1.19 13.20 -3.76
CA ILE A 31 2.07 12.21 -4.40
C ILE A 31 3.13 12.89 -5.26
N ASN A 32 2.72 13.82 -6.14
CA ASN A 32 3.63 14.53 -7.02
C ASN A 32 4.60 15.41 -6.22
N TYR A 33 4.12 16.15 -5.23
CA TYR A 33 4.96 16.95 -4.35
C TYR A 33 6.06 16.12 -3.68
N LEU A 34 5.72 14.94 -3.14
CA LEU A 34 6.69 14.07 -2.48
C LEU A 34 7.71 13.50 -3.48
N ILE A 35 7.25 13.07 -4.66
CA ILE A 35 8.14 12.56 -5.72
C ILE A 35 9.10 13.66 -6.19
N ASP A 36 8.60 14.87 -6.43
CA ASP A 36 9.41 16.02 -6.87
C ASP A 36 10.42 16.45 -5.80
N ALA A 37 10.12 16.22 -4.52
CA ALA A 37 11.04 16.42 -3.41
C ALA A 37 12.14 15.33 -3.29
N GLY A 38 12.14 14.32 -4.17
CA GLY A 38 13.21 13.31 -4.25
C GLY A 38 13.07 12.16 -3.25
N VAL A 39 11.84 11.80 -2.85
CA VAL A 39 11.63 10.61 -2.00
C VAL A 39 11.95 9.33 -2.78
N HIS A 40 12.32 8.28 -2.05
CA HIS A 40 12.79 7.01 -2.61
C HIS A 40 11.65 5.97 -2.70
N GLY A 41 10.47 6.32 -2.20
CA GLY A 41 9.25 5.53 -2.32
C GLY A 41 8.08 6.23 -1.65
N ILE A 42 6.87 5.72 -1.85
CA ILE A 42 5.67 6.23 -1.19
C ILE A 42 5.11 5.11 -0.28
N PHE A 43 4.68 5.41 0.94
CA PHE A 43 3.96 4.45 1.78
C PHE A 43 2.52 4.94 2.02
N VAL A 44 1.53 4.13 1.62
CA VAL A 44 0.10 4.46 1.70
C VAL A 44 -0.68 3.43 2.50
N SER A 45 -1.88 3.80 2.96
CA SER A 45 -2.72 2.96 3.80
C SER A 45 -1.98 2.49 5.07
N GLY A 46 -1.14 3.37 5.63
CA GLY A 46 -0.56 3.22 6.97
C GLY A 46 -1.46 3.81 8.04
N SER A 47 -0.99 3.86 9.29
CA SER A 47 -1.69 4.57 10.38
C SER A 47 -1.88 6.06 10.07
N GLN A 48 -0.88 6.69 9.45
CA GLN A 48 -0.97 8.10 8.99
C GLN A 48 -1.90 8.28 7.81
N GLY A 49 -2.20 7.21 7.06
CA GLY A 49 -3.16 7.19 5.96
C GLY A 49 -4.49 6.59 6.39
N GLU A 50 -4.87 6.73 7.68
CA GLU A 50 -6.20 6.42 8.20
C GLU A 50 -6.66 4.95 8.03
N ALA A 51 -5.74 4.01 7.82
CA ALA A 51 -6.08 2.64 7.41
C ALA A 51 -6.95 1.85 8.40
N CYS A 52 -7.09 2.28 9.66
CA CYS A 52 -7.96 1.64 10.64
C CYS A 52 -9.42 2.08 10.56
N VAL A 53 -9.73 3.18 9.87
CA VAL A 53 -11.09 3.72 9.73
C VAL A 53 -11.62 3.67 8.30
N LEU A 54 -10.75 3.43 7.32
CA LEU A 54 -11.14 3.22 5.93
C LEU A 54 -11.75 1.82 5.71
N THR A 55 -12.77 1.76 4.87
CA THR A 55 -13.32 0.52 4.33
C THR A 55 -12.34 -0.16 3.38
N ASP A 56 -12.57 -1.44 3.11
CA ASP A 56 -11.73 -2.22 2.19
C ASP A 56 -11.73 -1.63 0.77
N GLU A 57 -12.86 -1.09 0.31
CA GLU A 57 -12.98 -0.49 -1.03
C GLU A 57 -12.24 0.84 -1.12
N GLU A 58 -12.29 1.66 -0.07
CA GLU A 58 -11.51 2.90 0.02
C GLU A 58 -10.01 2.61 0.01
N LYS A 59 -9.54 1.63 0.78
CA LYS A 59 -8.12 1.23 0.77
C LYS A 59 -7.67 0.78 -0.62
N LYS A 60 -8.48 -0.04 -1.31
CA LYS A 60 -8.19 -0.45 -2.69
C LYS A 60 -8.14 0.75 -3.63
N LYS A 61 -9.08 1.69 -3.50
CA LYS A 61 -9.13 2.92 -4.30
C LYS A 61 -7.87 3.76 -4.09
N ILE A 62 -7.47 3.99 -2.84
CA ILE A 62 -6.26 4.72 -2.45
C ILE A 62 -5.01 4.06 -3.02
N ILE A 63 -4.86 2.75 -2.84
CA ILE A 63 -3.71 2.00 -3.36
C ILE A 63 -3.68 2.12 -4.88
N LYS A 64 -4.79 1.87 -5.58
CA LYS A 64 -4.87 1.97 -7.03
C LYS A 64 -4.51 3.37 -7.54
N LEU A 65 -5.14 4.40 -6.98
CA LEU A 65 -4.85 5.79 -7.34
C LEU A 65 -3.38 6.11 -7.15
N THR A 66 -2.77 5.64 -6.06
CA THR A 66 -1.34 5.83 -5.83
C THR A 66 -0.51 5.08 -6.88
N VAL A 67 -0.88 3.86 -7.27
CA VAL A 67 -0.15 3.06 -8.29
C VAL A 67 -0.16 3.81 -9.61
N ASP A 68 -1.34 4.21 -10.03
CA ASP A 68 -1.60 4.85 -11.30
C ASP A 68 -0.90 6.21 -11.35
N GLU A 69 -0.98 7.01 -10.28
CA GLU A 69 -0.32 8.30 -10.21
C GLU A 69 1.20 8.16 -10.16
N VAL A 70 1.77 7.32 -9.28
CA VAL A 70 3.24 7.14 -9.21
C VAL A 70 3.80 6.67 -10.55
N ASN A 71 3.07 5.85 -11.30
CA ASN A 71 3.43 5.43 -12.65
C ASN A 71 4.88 4.92 -12.76
N GLY A 72 5.32 4.14 -11.77
CA GLY A 72 6.66 3.54 -11.74
C GLY A 72 7.83 4.47 -11.41
N ARG A 73 7.59 5.78 -11.14
CA ARG A 73 8.64 6.75 -10.79
C ARG A 73 9.43 6.34 -9.54
N VAL A 74 8.74 5.81 -8.53
CA VAL A 74 9.31 5.27 -7.30
C VAL A 74 8.57 3.98 -6.90
N PRO A 75 9.18 3.07 -6.12
CA PRO A 75 8.42 1.98 -5.52
C PRO A 75 7.39 2.55 -4.55
N VAL A 76 6.33 1.80 -4.33
CA VAL A 76 5.35 2.17 -3.33
C VAL A 76 5.19 1.03 -2.34
N TYR A 77 4.55 1.30 -1.23
CA TYR A 77 4.41 0.41 -0.11
C TYR A 77 2.97 0.53 0.35
N ALA A 78 2.20 -0.55 0.32
CA ALA A 78 0.81 -0.55 0.74
C ALA A 78 0.71 -1.20 2.12
N GLY A 79 0.15 -0.49 3.10
CA GLY A 79 -0.20 -1.09 4.38
C GLY A 79 -1.35 -2.07 4.21
N THR A 80 -1.21 -3.26 4.79
CA THR A 80 -2.31 -4.24 4.92
C THR A 80 -2.51 -4.64 6.38
N GLY A 81 -2.16 -3.73 7.29
CA GLY A 81 -2.38 -3.94 8.72
C GLY A 81 -3.88 -3.90 9.01
N ALA A 82 -4.35 -4.80 9.85
CA ALA A 82 -5.72 -4.83 10.35
C ALA A 82 -5.74 -5.24 11.83
N ILE A 83 -6.89 -5.08 12.48
CA ILE A 83 -7.04 -5.35 13.92
C ILE A 83 -6.90 -6.85 14.22
N SER A 84 -7.36 -7.71 13.31
CA SER A 84 -7.28 -9.17 13.45
C SER A 84 -6.33 -9.80 12.43
N THR A 85 -5.71 -10.92 12.80
CA THR A 85 -4.86 -11.71 11.89
C THR A 85 -5.63 -12.20 10.66
N ARG A 86 -6.93 -12.49 10.82
CA ARG A 86 -7.80 -12.92 9.71
C ARG A 86 -7.96 -11.81 8.68
N ASP A 87 -8.20 -10.59 9.16
CA ASP A 87 -8.39 -9.44 8.28
C ASP A 87 -7.08 -9.05 7.59
N VAL A 88 -5.94 -9.16 8.28
CA VAL A 88 -4.63 -9.02 7.63
C VAL A 88 -4.47 -9.98 6.46
N ILE A 89 -4.82 -11.26 6.63
CA ILE A 89 -4.73 -12.25 5.56
C ILE A 89 -5.68 -11.89 4.41
N ASN A 90 -6.92 -11.49 4.72
CA ASN A 90 -7.89 -11.06 3.72
C ASN A 90 -7.39 -9.86 2.92
N GLU A 91 -6.84 -8.84 3.60
CA GLU A 91 -6.27 -7.64 2.99
C GLU A 91 -5.10 -7.99 2.07
N GLN A 92 -4.21 -8.90 2.50
CA GLN A 92 -3.10 -9.38 1.67
C GLN A 92 -3.58 -10.11 0.41
N ILE A 93 -4.59 -10.98 0.53
CA ILE A 93 -5.14 -11.70 -0.62
C ILE A 93 -5.80 -10.73 -1.61
N ARG A 94 -6.59 -9.77 -1.09
CA ARG A 94 -7.40 -8.82 -1.89
C ARG A 94 -6.58 -7.71 -2.54
N SER A 95 -5.58 -7.18 -1.85
CA SER A 95 -4.62 -6.20 -2.40
C SER A 95 -3.76 -6.79 -3.54
N GLY A 96 -3.91 -8.08 -3.85
CA GLY A 96 -3.15 -8.72 -4.90
C GLY A 96 -1.69 -8.93 -4.50
N CYS A 97 -1.40 -9.07 -3.19
CA CYS A 97 -0.08 -9.41 -2.64
C CYS A 97 0.31 -10.86 -2.97
N ARG A 98 0.26 -11.23 -4.26
CA ARG A 98 0.99 -12.36 -4.80
C ARG A 98 2.34 -11.82 -5.20
N ARG A 99 3.40 -12.46 -4.72
CA ARG A 99 4.81 -12.14 -4.96
C ARG A 99 5.15 -12.16 -6.47
N ARG A 100 4.65 -11.18 -7.23
CA ARG A 100 4.93 -11.01 -8.66
C ARG A 100 6.30 -10.37 -8.79
N ARG A 101 7.26 -11.12 -9.34
CA ARG A 101 8.52 -10.54 -9.78
C ARG A 101 8.19 -9.51 -10.87
N GLY A 102 8.41 -8.23 -10.59
CA GLY A 102 8.44 -7.19 -11.64
C GLY A 102 7.11 -6.54 -12.02
N VAL A 103 6.06 -6.62 -11.22
CA VAL A 103 4.89 -5.73 -11.40
C VAL A 103 4.97 -4.63 -10.34
N HIS A 104 5.12 -3.38 -10.79
CA HIS A 104 4.81 -2.11 -10.13
C HIS A 104 4.80 -2.22 -8.60
N ARG A 105 6.00 -2.08 -8.03
CA ARG A 105 6.42 -2.61 -6.73
C ARG A 105 5.67 -1.96 -5.55
N TYR A 106 4.58 -2.58 -5.09
CA TYR A 106 4.01 -2.32 -3.76
C TYR A 106 4.46 -3.41 -2.77
N THR A 107 5.17 -3.05 -1.71
CA THR A 107 5.52 -4.01 -0.62
C THR A 107 4.64 -3.80 0.59
N VAL A 108 4.11 -4.90 1.10
CA VAL A 108 3.27 -4.92 2.29
C VAL A 108 4.14 -4.90 3.54
N LEU A 109 4.00 -3.85 4.36
CA LEU A 109 4.65 -3.73 5.67
C LEU A 109 3.67 -4.13 6.79
N HIS A 110 4.06 -5.15 7.56
CA HIS A 110 3.26 -5.71 8.65
C HIS A 110 3.84 -5.30 10.02
N LYS A 111 3.03 -4.68 10.90
CA LYS A 111 3.39 -4.51 12.32
C LYS A 111 3.23 -5.82 13.08
N SER A 112 4.33 -6.26 13.68
CA SER A 112 4.65 -7.53 14.35
C SER A 112 3.58 -8.24 15.22
N LYS A 113 2.52 -8.86 14.69
CA LYS A 113 1.79 -9.93 15.42
C LYS A 113 1.21 -11.01 14.51
N SER A 114 2.03 -11.97 14.05
CA SER A 114 1.69 -13.39 13.79
C SER A 114 2.58 -13.99 12.69
N ARG A 115 3.62 -14.77 13.07
CA ARG A 115 4.32 -15.68 12.12
C ARG A 115 3.36 -16.61 11.36
N ARG A 116 2.16 -16.88 11.91
CA ARG A 116 1.10 -17.69 11.29
C ARG A 116 0.53 -17.10 10.00
N ALA A 117 0.45 -15.77 9.84
CA ALA A 117 -0.10 -15.17 8.62
C ALA A 117 0.82 -15.43 7.41
N LEU A 118 2.15 -15.39 7.61
CA LEU A 118 3.12 -15.75 6.57
C LEU A 118 3.04 -17.22 6.13
N LEU A 119 2.68 -18.12 7.06
CA LEU A 119 2.56 -19.57 6.82
C LEU A 119 1.18 -19.98 6.28
N ALA A 120 0.17 -19.11 6.42
CA ALA A 120 -1.20 -19.37 5.97
C ALA A 120 -1.44 -18.99 4.50
N LEU A 121 -0.46 -18.36 3.83
CA LEU A 121 -0.54 -18.10 2.40
C LEU A 121 -0.30 -19.42 1.64
N PRO A 122 -1.21 -19.82 0.74
CA PRO A 122 -1.02 -21.04 -0.05
C PRO A 122 0.28 -20.94 -0.86
N PRO A 123 1.04 -22.05 -1.02
CA PRO A 123 2.22 -22.07 -1.86
C PRO A 123 1.85 -21.65 -3.29
N TYR A 124 2.66 -20.78 -3.87
CA TYR A 124 2.47 -20.25 -5.22
C TYR A 124 2.47 -21.38 -6.26
N SER A 125 1.32 -21.65 -6.87
CA SER A 125 1.21 -22.41 -8.12
C SER A 125 1.38 -21.44 -9.29
N GLY A 126 2.60 -21.37 -9.82
CA GLY A 126 2.87 -20.56 -11.00
C GLY A 126 2.10 -21.08 -12.21
N SER A 127 1.18 -20.28 -12.76
CA SER A 127 0.79 -20.40 -14.16
C SER A 127 1.84 -19.66 -14.99
N ARG A 128 2.39 -20.38 -15.97
CA ARG A 128 3.41 -19.94 -16.93
C ARG A 128 3.05 -18.63 -17.63
#